data_AF-A0A131YAZ1-F1
#
_entry.id   AF-A0A131YAZ1-F1
#
_cell.length_a   1.000
_cell.length_b   1.000
_cell.length_c   1.000
_cell.angle_alpha   90.00
_cell.angle_beta   90.00
_cell.angle_gamma   90.00
#
_symmetry.space_group_name_H-M   'P 1'
#
loop_
_entity.id
_entity.type
_entity.pdbx_description
1 polymer ?
#
loop_
_entity_poly.entity_id
_entity_poly.type
_entity_poly.pdbx_seq_one_letter_code
_entity_poly.pdbx_strand_id
1 'polypeptide(L)'
;MARRNQLLGFFVGTLTVAVYGQGPGLSFRPNQPVDRGNSTLIYIRTDSQNTWKHWVDDINEYLADYQLTGANREHLRFCDFTHPLDPDENKTCFFSLDPIANDCSAANNFGYHRGQPCILLKLNRTLGWVPEPYENGSFPAKLPKHIQDNYDPRYVYISCEGENAADKENVG
;
A
#
# COMPACT_ATOMS: atom_id res chain seq x y z
N MET A 1 71.20 -12.42 2.00
CA MET A 1 70.79 -11.09 2.51
C MET A 1 69.96 -10.42 1.42
N ALA A 2 68.64 -10.57 1.45
CA ALA A 2 67.71 -9.86 0.58
C ALA A 2 66.42 -9.65 1.40
N ARG A 3 66.11 -8.38 1.62
CA ARG A 3 64.96 -7.88 2.38
C ARG A 3 63.71 -7.83 1.49
N ARG A 4 62.55 -7.82 2.17
CA ARG A 4 61.21 -7.35 1.74
C ARG A 4 60.46 -8.30 0.80
N ASN A 5 59.14 -8.50 0.92
CA ASN A 5 58.11 -7.59 1.43
C ASN A 5 56.92 -8.39 1.98
N GLN A 6 56.33 -7.90 3.07
CA GLN A 6 54.96 -8.25 3.50
C GLN A 6 53.99 -7.79 2.41
N LEU A 7 53.17 -8.71 1.89
CA LEU A 7 51.92 -8.35 1.24
C LEU A 7 50.83 -8.37 2.32
N LEU A 8 50.51 -7.18 2.82
CA LEU A 8 49.22 -6.92 3.46
C LEU A 8 48.14 -7.17 2.39
N GLY A 9 47.44 -8.28 2.50
CA GLY A 9 46.26 -8.54 1.69
C GLY A 9 45.16 -7.57 2.09
N PHE A 10 44.95 -6.53 1.30
CA PHE A 10 43.70 -5.77 1.34
C PHE A 10 42.60 -6.65 0.77
N PHE A 11 41.81 -7.29 1.65
CA PHE A 11 40.50 -7.78 1.26
C PHE A 11 39.62 -6.55 0.99
N VAL A 12 39.57 -6.10 -0.27
CA VAL A 12 38.48 -5.26 -0.76
C VAL A 12 37.26 -6.17 -0.83
N GLY A 13 36.59 -6.33 0.31
CA GLY A 13 35.31 -7.04 0.36
C GLY A 13 34.32 -6.28 -0.50
N THR A 14 33.78 -6.95 -1.52
CA THR A 14 32.59 -6.49 -2.21
C THR A 14 31.47 -6.35 -1.18
N LEU A 15 30.85 -5.17 -1.12
CA LEU A 15 29.61 -4.94 -0.40
C LEU A 15 28.53 -5.78 -1.09
N THR A 16 28.37 -7.02 -0.64
CA THR A 16 27.23 -7.85 -1.02
C THR A 16 26.04 -7.40 -0.19
N VAL A 17 25.30 -6.41 -0.70
CA VAL A 17 23.95 -6.13 -0.19
C VAL A 17 23.06 -7.27 -0.69
N ALA A 18 22.97 -8.33 0.09
CA ALA A 18 21.92 -9.34 -0.09
C ALA A 18 20.61 -8.74 0.44
N VAL A 19 19.86 -8.04 -0.42
CA VAL A 19 18.46 -7.75 -0.14
C VAL A 19 17.71 -9.06 -0.34
N TYR A 20 17.54 -9.82 0.74
CA TYR A 20 16.48 -10.83 0.80
C TYR A 20 15.17 -10.06 0.78
N GLY A 21 14.62 -9.87 -0.42
CA GLY A 21 13.42 -9.08 -0.67
C GLY A 21 12.20 -9.73 -0.02
N GLN A 22 12.00 -9.48 1.26
CA GLN A 22 10.66 -9.50 1.82
C GLN A 22 9.86 -8.44 1.02
N GLY A 23 8.71 -8.84 0.49
CA GLY A 23 7.83 -7.92 -0.26
C GLY A 23 7.50 -6.67 0.57
N PRO A 24 7.05 -5.59 -0.08
CA PRO A 24 6.70 -4.36 0.62
C PRO A 24 5.69 -4.66 1.71
N GLY A 25 5.89 -4.07 2.89
CA GLY A 25 4.87 -4.12 3.94
C GLY A 25 3.57 -3.49 3.46
N LEU A 26 2.45 -3.98 3.98
CA LEU A 26 1.14 -3.38 3.77
C LEU A 26 0.80 -2.53 4.99
N SER A 27 0.44 -1.27 4.76
CA SER A 27 -0.12 -0.37 5.76
C SER A 27 -1.56 -0.02 5.40
N PHE A 28 -2.30 0.52 6.37
CA PHE A 28 -3.65 0.98 6.14
C PHE A 28 -3.88 2.37 6.74
N ARG A 29 -4.90 3.07 6.25
CA ARG A 29 -5.45 4.29 6.84
C ARG A 29 -6.93 4.08 7.15
N PRO A 30 -7.45 4.66 8.23
CA PRO A 30 -6.85 5.73 9.04
C PRO A 30 -5.86 5.26 10.12
N ASN A 31 -4.99 6.18 10.54
CA ASN A 31 -4.12 5.98 11.71
C ASN A 31 -4.90 6.07 13.02
N GLN A 32 -4.46 5.30 14.01
CA GLN A 32 -4.98 5.38 15.38
C GLN A 32 -4.75 6.77 16.00
N PRO A 33 -5.68 7.22 16.86
CA PRO A 33 -5.44 8.32 17.78
C PRO A 33 -4.18 8.10 18.63
N VAL A 34 -3.41 9.17 18.87
CA VAL A 34 -2.12 9.14 19.58
C VAL A 34 -2.26 8.60 21.02
N ASP A 35 -3.41 8.79 21.64
CA ASP A 35 -3.74 8.36 23.00
C ASP A 35 -4.04 6.85 23.11
N ARG A 36 -4.30 6.15 22.00
CA ARG A 36 -4.66 4.72 21.97
C ARG A 36 -3.49 3.76 21.74
N GLY A 37 -2.27 4.28 21.63
CA GLY A 37 -1.05 3.47 21.44
C GLY A 37 -1.06 2.65 20.15
N ASN A 38 -0.38 1.50 20.16
CA ASN A 38 -0.16 0.64 18.97
C ASN A 38 -1.35 -0.29 18.64
N SER A 39 -2.60 0.10 18.92
CA SER A 39 -3.76 -0.70 18.56
C SER A 39 -4.01 -0.71 17.05
N THR A 40 -4.74 -1.69 16.52
CA THR A 40 -5.26 -1.68 15.15
C THR A 40 -6.79 -1.59 15.12
N LEU A 41 -7.43 -1.47 16.28
CA LEU A 41 -8.88 -1.49 16.44
C LEU A 41 -9.52 -0.16 16.02
N ILE A 42 -10.48 -0.22 15.11
CA ILE A 42 -11.34 0.92 14.78
C ILE A 42 -12.67 0.73 15.48
N TYR A 43 -12.96 1.62 16.43
CA TYR A 43 -14.21 1.62 17.19
C TYR A 43 -14.96 2.92 16.94
N ILE A 44 -16.21 2.81 16.49
CA ILE A 44 -17.05 3.93 16.11
C ILE A 44 -18.45 3.78 16.69
N ARG A 45 -19.11 4.90 16.94
CA ARG A 45 -20.55 4.94 17.20
C ARG A 45 -21.22 5.88 16.21
N THR A 46 -22.21 5.38 15.48
CA THR A 46 -22.91 6.15 14.45
C THR A 46 -23.75 7.29 15.03
N ASP A 47 -24.14 7.19 16.30
CA ASP A 47 -24.96 8.18 17.02
C ASP A 47 -24.19 9.44 17.44
N SER A 48 -22.86 9.43 17.38
CA SER A 48 -22.02 10.53 17.84
C SER A 48 -20.90 10.82 16.85
N GLN A 49 -20.99 12.01 16.23
CA GLN A 49 -19.99 12.53 15.29
C GLN A 49 -18.57 12.55 15.87
N ASN A 50 -18.45 12.82 17.17
CA ASN A 50 -17.16 12.89 17.86
C ASN A 50 -16.41 11.54 17.86
N THR A 51 -17.08 10.42 17.59
CA THR A 51 -16.44 9.10 17.58
C THR A 51 -15.78 8.75 16.24
N TRP A 52 -16.23 9.35 15.14
CA TRP A 52 -15.73 9.02 13.81
C TRP A 52 -15.00 10.14 13.09
N LYS A 53 -15.13 11.38 13.58
CA LYS A 53 -14.49 12.54 12.97
C LYS A 53 -12.97 12.38 12.79
N HIS A 54 -12.27 11.89 13.81
CA HIS A 54 -10.83 11.62 13.75
C HIS A 54 -10.44 10.75 12.55
N TRP A 55 -11.18 9.65 12.33
CA TRP A 55 -10.91 8.70 11.26
C TRP A 55 -11.10 9.33 9.88
N VAL A 56 -12.16 10.13 9.72
CA VAL A 56 -12.44 10.84 8.47
C VAL A 56 -11.39 11.92 8.19
N ASP A 57 -10.99 12.66 9.22
CA ASP A 57 -9.98 13.70 9.11
C ASP A 57 -8.61 13.12 8.71
N ASP A 58 -8.17 11.98 9.29
CA ASP A 58 -6.91 11.33 8.92
C ASP A 58 -6.91 10.83 7.47
N ILE A 59 -8.03 10.28 6.98
CA ILE A 59 -8.15 9.87 5.58
C ILE A 59 -8.10 11.09 4.65
N ASN A 60 -8.81 12.16 4.99
CA ASN A 60 -8.80 13.40 4.20
C ASN A 60 -7.41 14.03 4.13
N GLU A 61 -6.70 14.09 5.27
CA GLU A 61 -5.33 14.58 5.33
C GLU A 61 -4.42 13.73 4.44
N TYR A 62 -4.54 12.40 4.51
CA TYR A 62 -3.76 11.50 3.67
C TYR A 62 -4.04 11.67 2.17
N LEU A 63 -5.30 11.87 1.79
CA LEU A 63 -5.72 12.02 0.38
C LEU A 63 -5.46 13.41 -0.20
N ALA A 64 -5.10 14.41 0.61
CA ALA A 64 -4.81 15.76 0.14
C ALA A 64 -3.68 15.78 -0.90
N ASP A 65 -2.65 14.95 -0.73
CA ASP A 65 -1.51 14.84 -1.65
C ASP A 65 -1.88 14.27 -3.03
N TYR A 66 -3.02 13.57 -3.13
CA TYR A 66 -3.51 13.00 -4.38
C TYR A 66 -4.37 14.00 -5.18
N GLN A 67 -4.67 15.18 -4.63
CA GLN A 67 -5.39 16.22 -5.34
C GLN A 67 -4.46 16.94 -6.32
N LEU A 68 -4.93 17.14 -7.56
CA LEU A 68 -4.17 17.84 -8.61
C LEU A 68 -4.08 19.34 -8.31
N THR A 69 -3.12 19.73 -7.48
CA THR A 69 -2.76 21.13 -7.26
C THR A 69 -1.81 21.61 -8.36
N GLY A 70 -1.84 22.91 -8.70
CA GLY A 70 -1.05 23.48 -9.80
C GLY A 70 0.46 23.16 -9.73
N ALA A 71 1.03 23.07 -8.51
CA ALA A 71 2.44 22.76 -8.28
C ALA A 71 2.79 21.27 -8.53
N ASN A 72 1.88 20.34 -8.26
CA ASN A 72 2.13 18.91 -8.44
C ASN A 72 2.01 18.48 -9.92
N ARG A 73 1.28 19.24 -10.75
CA ARG A 73 0.98 18.87 -12.14
C ARG A 73 2.22 18.74 -13.03
N GLU A 74 3.29 19.51 -12.77
CA GLU A 74 4.50 19.48 -13.60
C GLU A 74 5.32 18.19 -13.42
N HIS A 75 5.23 17.57 -12.23
CA HIS A 75 5.95 16.34 -11.89
C HIS A 75 5.09 15.07 -12.04
N LEU A 76 3.85 15.22 -12.47
CA LEU A 76 2.89 14.14 -12.62
C LEU A 76 2.62 13.84 -14.10
N ARG A 77 2.39 12.57 -14.41
CA ARG A 77 1.89 12.13 -15.71
C ARG A 77 0.83 11.05 -15.55
N PHE A 78 -0.09 10.99 -16.50
CA PHE A 78 -1.02 9.87 -16.57
C PHE A 78 -0.27 8.63 -17.09
N CYS A 79 -0.48 7.52 -16.40
CA CYS A 79 0.09 6.23 -16.76
C CYS A 79 -1.05 5.24 -16.95
N ASP A 80 -0.91 4.39 -17.96
CA ASP A 80 -1.82 3.29 -18.21
C ASP A 80 -1.01 2.10 -18.78
N PHE A 81 -1.67 0.99 -19.07
CA PHE A 81 -1.00 -0.20 -19.61
C PHE A 81 -0.43 -0.03 -21.02
N THR A 82 -0.88 0.98 -21.76
CA THR A 82 -0.39 1.35 -23.10
C THR A 82 0.72 2.40 -23.07
N HIS A 83 0.79 3.19 -22.00
CA HIS A 83 1.72 4.29 -21.79
C HIS A 83 2.40 4.14 -20.43
N PRO A 84 3.30 3.14 -20.27
CA PRO A 84 4.02 2.93 -19.02
C PRO A 84 4.95 4.11 -18.71
N LEU A 85 5.33 4.23 -17.43
CA LEU A 85 6.33 5.21 -17.00
C LEU A 85 7.68 4.85 -17.62
N ASP A 86 8.32 5.84 -18.23
CA ASP A 86 9.71 5.69 -18.68
C ASP A 86 10.63 5.78 -17.46
N PRO A 87 11.51 4.78 -17.19
CA PRO A 87 12.44 4.81 -16.07
C PRO A 87 13.35 6.05 -16.05
N ASP A 88 13.63 6.65 -17.20
CA ASP A 88 14.52 7.81 -17.33
C ASP A 88 13.77 9.15 -17.16
N GLU A 89 12.43 9.12 -17.08
CA GLU A 89 11.63 10.32 -16.88
C GLU A 89 11.52 10.66 -15.39
N ASN A 90 11.92 11.88 -15.00
CA ASN A 90 11.76 12.40 -13.64
C ASN A 90 10.32 12.84 -13.33
N LYS A 91 9.34 11.96 -13.62
CA LYS A 91 7.93 12.15 -13.32
C LYS A 91 7.34 10.95 -12.59
N THR A 92 6.24 11.17 -11.89
CA THR A 92 5.50 10.13 -11.17
C THR A 92 4.14 9.90 -11.83
N CYS A 93 3.68 8.65 -11.85
CA CYS A 93 2.34 8.33 -12.29
C CYS A 93 1.29 8.96 -11.37
N PHE A 94 0.39 9.74 -11.95
CA PHE A 94 -0.76 10.26 -11.25
C PHE A 94 -1.76 9.13 -10.97
N PHE A 95 -2.26 9.11 -9.74
CA PHE A 95 -3.31 8.18 -9.32
C PHE A 95 -4.60 8.97 -9.10
N SER A 96 -5.62 8.69 -9.91
CA SER A 96 -6.95 9.27 -9.70
C SER A 96 -7.64 8.60 -8.50
N LEU A 97 -8.38 9.39 -7.71
CA LEU A 97 -9.21 8.89 -6.63
C LEU A 97 -10.57 8.38 -7.11
N ASP A 98 -10.95 8.62 -8.37
CA ASP A 98 -12.25 8.20 -8.92
C ASP A 98 -12.56 6.71 -8.71
N PRO A 99 -11.61 5.75 -8.90
CA PRO A 99 -11.88 4.33 -8.69
C PRO A 99 -12.26 3.97 -7.25
N ILE A 100 -11.84 4.78 -6.27
CA ILE A 100 -12.15 4.57 -4.86
C ILE A 100 -13.26 5.50 -4.35
N ALA A 101 -13.69 6.48 -5.14
CA ALA A 101 -14.59 7.56 -4.73
C ALA A 101 -16.08 7.19 -4.64
N ASN A 102 -16.44 5.90 -4.73
CA ASN A 102 -17.82 5.43 -4.57
C ASN A 102 -18.34 5.70 -3.13
N ASP A 103 -18.64 4.65 -2.36
CA ASP A 103 -19.02 4.81 -0.95
C ASP A 103 -17.86 5.33 -0.07
N CYS A 104 -16.62 5.29 -0.57
CA CYS A 104 -15.41 5.71 0.11
C CYS A 104 -14.92 7.11 -0.30
N SER A 105 -15.82 8.09 -0.36
CA SER A 105 -15.50 9.49 -0.66
C SER A 105 -15.56 10.40 0.58
N ALA A 106 -14.83 11.51 0.51
CA ALA A 106 -14.86 12.57 1.52
C ALA A 106 -16.28 13.13 1.73
N ALA A 107 -17.04 13.31 0.65
CA ALA A 107 -18.43 13.76 0.70
C ALA A 107 -19.34 12.80 1.48
N ASN A 108 -19.01 11.51 1.49
CA ASN A 108 -19.75 10.46 2.18
C ASN A 108 -19.14 10.11 3.56
N ASN A 109 -18.20 10.91 4.07
CA ASN A 109 -17.45 10.62 5.30
C ASN A 109 -16.84 9.21 5.32
N PHE A 110 -16.43 8.70 4.14
CA PHE A 110 -15.90 7.36 3.97
C PHE A 110 -16.76 6.25 4.62
N GLY A 111 -18.09 6.45 4.65
CA GLY A 111 -19.08 5.52 5.22
C GLY A 111 -19.09 5.41 6.75
N TYR A 112 -18.22 6.12 7.46
CA TYR A 112 -18.13 6.06 8.93
C TYR A 112 -19.41 6.48 9.65
N HIS A 113 -20.12 7.48 9.13
CA HIS A 113 -21.37 7.96 9.70
C HIS A 113 -22.51 6.91 9.65
N ARG A 114 -22.42 5.92 8.74
CA ARG A 114 -23.41 4.83 8.60
C ARG A 114 -22.98 3.53 9.25
N GLY A 115 -21.79 3.47 9.83
CA GLY A 115 -21.23 2.23 10.37
C GLY A 115 -20.67 1.30 9.29
N GLN A 116 -20.36 1.83 8.11
CA GLN A 116 -19.72 1.11 7.01
C GLN A 116 -18.36 1.77 6.69
N PRO A 117 -17.38 1.68 7.60
CA PRO A 117 -16.13 2.42 7.46
C PRO A 117 -15.30 1.89 6.29
N CYS A 118 -14.79 2.81 5.47
CA CYS A 118 -13.79 2.48 4.46
C CYS A 118 -12.37 2.54 5.05
N ILE A 119 -11.54 1.59 4.61
CA ILE A 119 -10.13 1.48 4.97
C ILE A 119 -9.31 1.59 3.69
N LEU A 120 -8.34 2.50 3.67
CA LEU A 120 -7.42 2.59 2.54
C LEU A 120 -6.24 1.66 2.79
N LEU A 121 -5.94 0.79 1.83
CA LEU A 121 -4.78 -0.07 1.87
C LEU A 121 -3.65 0.56 1.05
N LYS A 122 -2.44 0.55 1.62
CA LYS A 122 -1.25 1.17 1.04
C LYS A 122 -0.08 0.20 1.07
N LEU A 123 0.52 -0.05 -0.08
CA LEU A 123 1.81 -0.73 -0.14
C LEU A 123 2.92 0.25 0.25
N ASN A 124 3.79 -0.18 1.16
CA ASN A 124 4.94 0.61 1.59
C ASN A 124 5.94 0.72 0.43
N ARG A 125 6.50 1.92 0.25
CA ARG A 125 7.45 2.19 -0.83
C ARG A 125 8.80 1.53 -0.52
N THR A 126 9.14 0.48 -1.27
CA THR A 126 10.47 -0.15 -1.26
C THR A 126 11.24 0.22 -2.51
N LEU A 127 12.50 0.66 -2.36
CA LEU A 127 13.35 1.04 -3.50
C LEU A 127 13.71 -0.18 -4.35
N GLY A 128 13.52 -0.08 -5.67
CA GLY A 128 13.85 -1.14 -6.62
C GLY A 128 12.93 -2.36 -6.58
N TRP A 129 11.85 -2.33 -5.80
CA TRP A 129 10.88 -3.42 -5.78
C TRP A 129 9.94 -3.32 -6.97
N VAL A 130 9.79 -4.43 -7.69
CA VAL A 130 8.83 -4.62 -8.78
C VAL A 130 7.99 -5.86 -8.43
N PRO A 131 6.65 -5.78 -8.46
CA PRO A 131 5.82 -6.95 -8.21
C PRO A 131 6.06 -8.03 -9.28
N GLU A 132 6.27 -9.27 -8.82
CA GLU A 132 6.35 -10.45 -9.69
C GLU A 132 4.99 -11.16 -9.71
N PRO A 133 4.36 -11.33 -10.89
CA PRO A 133 3.09 -12.03 -10.99
C PRO A 133 3.25 -13.54 -10.75
N TYR A 134 2.18 -14.18 -10.29
CA TYR A 134 2.10 -15.63 -10.22
C TYR A 134 1.98 -16.22 -11.64
N GLU A 135 2.58 -17.39 -11.85
CA GLU A 135 2.31 -18.15 -13.07
C GLU A 135 0.89 -18.75 -13.02
N ASN A 136 0.25 -18.87 -14.19
CA ASN A 136 -1.08 -19.44 -14.26
C ASN A 136 -1.07 -20.89 -13.73
N GLY A 137 -1.89 -21.14 -12.69
CA GLY A 137 -1.98 -22.45 -12.04
C GLY A 137 -1.02 -22.66 -10.88
N SER A 138 -0.11 -21.72 -10.59
CA SER A 138 0.76 -21.73 -9.39
C SER A 138 0.27 -20.80 -8.28
N PHE A 139 -1.04 -20.54 -8.23
CA PHE A 139 -1.64 -19.68 -7.22
C PHE A 139 -1.54 -20.29 -5.82
N PRO A 140 -1.30 -19.47 -4.78
CA PRO A 140 -1.33 -19.96 -3.41
C PRO A 140 -2.74 -20.41 -3.04
N ALA A 141 -2.86 -21.48 -2.25
CA ALA A 141 -4.15 -22.06 -1.86
C ALA A 141 -5.09 -21.07 -1.14
N LYS A 142 -4.52 -20.01 -0.54
CA LYS A 142 -5.27 -18.93 0.13
C LYS A 142 -5.83 -17.89 -0.83
N LEU A 143 -5.40 -17.85 -2.08
CA LEU A 143 -5.94 -16.89 -3.06
C LEU A 143 -7.39 -17.26 -3.36
N PRO A 144 -8.36 -16.35 -3.18
CA PRO A 144 -9.76 -16.65 -3.45
C PRO A 144 -10.01 -17.09 -4.90
N LYS A 145 -10.90 -18.07 -5.12
CA LYS A 145 -11.20 -18.61 -6.46
C LYS A 145 -11.65 -17.53 -7.46
N HIS A 146 -12.46 -16.57 -7.03
CA HIS A 146 -12.92 -15.49 -7.90
C HIS A 146 -11.78 -14.62 -8.46
N ILE A 147 -10.65 -14.53 -7.75
CA ILE A 147 -9.43 -13.87 -8.21
C ILE A 147 -8.69 -14.77 -9.19
N GLN A 148 -8.57 -16.07 -8.89
CA GLN A 148 -7.92 -17.04 -9.78
C GLN A 148 -8.61 -17.10 -11.15
N ASP A 149 -9.94 -17.08 -11.16
CA ASP A 149 -10.76 -17.18 -12.37
C ASP A 149 -10.63 -15.94 -13.28
N ASN A 150 -10.31 -14.77 -12.71
CA ASN A 150 -10.16 -13.49 -13.40
C ASN A 150 -8.75 -12.91 -13.24
N TYR A 151 -7.76 -13.78 -13.15
CA TYR A 151 -6.38 -13.38 -12.90
C TYR A 151 -5.79 -12.62 -14.09
N ASP A 152 -5.24 -11.44 -13.81
CA ASP A 152 -4.51 -10.59 -14.74
C ASP A 152 -3.16 -10.24 -14.10
N PRO A 153 -2.05 -10.68 -14.71
CA PRO A 153 -0.70 -10.52 -14.13
C PRO A 153 -0.25 -9.06 -14.02
N ARG A 154 -1.00 -8.10 -14.59
CA ARG A 154 -0.70 -6.67 -14.48
C ARG A 154 -1.15 -6.05 -13.16
N TYR A 155 -1.96 -6.75 -12.38
CA TYR A 155 -2.48 -6.27 -11.10
C TYR A 155 -1.83 -6.96 -9.91
N VAL A 156 -1.69 -6.20 -8.82
CA VAL A 156 -1.39 -6.73 -7.50
C VAL A 156 -2.71 -6.96 -6.79
N TYR A 157 -2.96 -8.21 -6.40
CA TYR A 157 -4.20 -8.61 -5.73
C TYR A 157 -4.06 -8.55 -4.22
N ILE A 158 -5.09 -8.00 -3.56
CA ILE A 158 -5.21 -7.96 -2.10
C ILE A 158 -6.55 -8.57 -1.73
N SER A 159 -6.54 -9.55 -0.82
CA SER A 159 -7.74 -10.17 -0.26
C SER A 159 -7.77 -9.98 1.25
N CYS A 160 -8.93 -9.61 1.78
CA CYS A 160 -9.15 -9.47 3.22
C CYS A 160 -9.98 -10.65 3.74
N GLU A 161 -9.58 -11.23 4.87
CA GLU A 161 -10.33 -12.27 5.59
C GLU A 161 -10.27 -12.02 7.10
N GLY A 162 -11.25 -12.54 7.84
CA GLY A 162 -11.22 -12.54 9.31
C GLY A 162 -10.08 -13.41 9.85
N GLU A 163 -9.49 -13.02 10.97
CA GLU A 163 -8.34 -13.71 11.58
C GLU A 163 -8.75 -15.08 12.14
N ASN A 164 -9.81 -15.12 12.94
CA ASN A 164 -10.32 -16.33 13.59
C ASN A 164 -11.64 -16.81 12.96
N ALA A 165 -12.05 -18.04 13.27
CA ALA A 165 -13.34 -18.58 12.80
C ALA A 165 -14.53 -17.69 13.20
N ALA A 166 -14.52 -17.18 14.43
CA ALA A 166 -15.53 -16.23 14.90
C ALA A 166 -15.51 -14.92 14.09
N ASP A 167 -14.34 -14.42 13.71
CA ASP A 167 -14.25 -13.21 12.88
C ASP A 167 -14.80 -13.49 11.49
N LYS A 168 -14.42 -14.63 10.88
CA LYS A 168 -14.90 -15.04 9.56
C LYS A 168 -16.42 -15.19 9.50
N GLU A 169 -17.06 -15.64 10.57
CA GLU A 169 -18.52 -15.75 10.67
C GLU A 169 -19.22 -14.40 10.87
N ASN A 170 -18.50 -13.39 11.38
CA ASN A 170 -19.04 -12.05 11.67
C ASN A 170 -18.57 -10.96 10.69
N VAL A 171 -17.78 -11.32 9.67
CA VAL A 171 -17.48 -10.43 8.55
C VAL A 171 -18.76 -10.27 7.72
N GLY A 172 -19.30 -9.04 7.72
CA GLY A 172 -20.50 -8.65 6.98
C GLY A 172 -20.26 -8.38 5.49
#